data_AF-A0A978TAA5-F1
#
_entry.id   AF-A0A978TAA5-F1
#
_cell.length_a   1.000
_cell.length_b   1.000
_cell.length_c   1.000
_cell.angle_alpha   90.00
_cell.angle_beta   90.00
_cell.angle_gamma   90.00
#
_symmetry.space_group_name_H-M   'P 1'
#
loop_
_entity.id
_entity.type
_entity.pdbx_description
1 polymer ?
#
loop_
_entity_poly.entity_id
_entity_poly.type
_entity_poly.pdbx_seq_one_letter_code
_entity_poly.pdbx_strand_id
1 'polypeptide(L)'
;APSAPPPAEVESPYADFPHLNGAEAACGGVENCWRSPVHNWRAAVRSLQADLVAQGYQIEEISSETGVQIYAVTKSGQPAYFLNVISIDGGILYRMTTTPLTATEAMAMQVL
;
A
#
# COMPACT_ATOMS: atom_id res chain seq x y z
N ALA A 1 -13.75 22.85 34.67
CA ALA A 1 -12.91 23.22 33.51
C ALA A 1 -13.59 22.69 32.25
N PRO A 2 -13.69 23.44 31.15
CA PRO A 2 -14.20 22.88 29.91
C PRO A 2 -13.15 21.94 29.34
N SER A 3 -13.52 20.67 29.12
CA SER A 3 -12.68 19.68 28.46
C SER A 3 -12.40 20.14 27.02
N ALA A 4 -11.13 20.20 26.64
CA ALA A 4 -10.74 20.43 25.26
C ALA A 4 -11.35 19.33 24.36
N PRO A 5 -11.83 19.65 23.14
CA PRO A 5 -12.28 18.64 22.20
C PRO A 5 -11.12 17.67 21.91
N PRO A 6 -11.39 16.37 21.73
CA PRO A 6 -10.36 15.41 21.35
C PRO A 6 -9.69 15.87 20.04
N PRO A 7 -8.37 15.63 19.87
CA PRO A 7 -7.70 15.90 18.60
C PRO A 7 -8.48 15.22 17.49
N ALA A 8 -8.78 15.93 16.40
CA ALA A 8 -9.29 15.28 15.21
C ALA A 8 -8.28 14.20 14.81
N GLU A 9 -8.68 12.92 14.88
CA GLU A 9 -7.92 11.83 14.28
C GLU A 9 -7.72 12.22 12.82
N VAL A 10 -6.47 12.49 12.43
CA VAL A 10 -6.14 12.71 11.03
C VAL A 10 -6.41 11.37 10.37
N GLU A 11 -7.57 11.26 9.70
CA GLU A 11 -7.95 10.04 9.01
C GLU A 11 -6.79 9.61 8.11
N SER A 12 -6.30 8.39 8.35
CA SER A 12 -5.23 7.83 7.53
C SER A 12 -5.72 7.83 6.08
N PRO A 13 -4.93 8.33 5.11
CA PRO A 13 -5.32 8.32 3.71
C PRO A 13 -5.50 6.90 3.15
N TYR A 14 -5.17 5.88 3.95
CA TYR A 14 -5.25 4.46 3.61
C TYR A 14 -6.40 3.72 4.32
N ALA A 15 -7.25 4.41 5.10
CA ALA A 15 -8.29 3.76 5.90
C ALA A 15 -9.26 2.92 5.05
N ASP A 16 -9.55 3.37 3.83
CA ASP A 16 -10.43 2.68 2.88
C ASP A 16 -9.68 1.71 1.92
N PHE A 17 -8.36 1.52 2.11
CA PHE A 17 -7.55 0.76 1.18
C PHE A 17 -8.01 -0.72 1.10
N PRO A 18 -8.34 -1.25 -0.09
CA PRO A 18 -8.75 -2.64 -0.22
C PRO A 18 -7.56 -3.57 0.01
N HIS A 19 -7.72 -4.59 0.86
CA HIS A 19 -6.69 -5.59 1.11
C HIS A 19 -6.92 -6.86 0.30
N LEU A 20 -5.82 -7.48 -0.15
CA LEU A 20 -5.87 -8.77 -0.82
C LEU A 20 -6.41 -9.85 0.13
N ASN A 21 -7.07 -10.86 -0.43
CA ASN A 21 -7.51 -12.01 0.36
C ASN A 21 -6.32 -12.71 1.03
N GLY A 22 -6.45 -13.00 2.33
CA GLY A 22 -5.38 -13.59 3.13
C GLY A 22 -4.21 -12.64 3.40
N ALA A 23 -4.38 -11.33 3.18
CA ALA A 23 -3.36 -10.36 3.58
C ALA A 23 -3.31 -10.20 5.09
N GLU A 24 -2.11 -10.20 5.65
CA GLU A 24 -1.86 -10.06 7.08
C GLU A 24 -0.93 -8.86 7.33
N ALA A 25 -1.16 -8.15 8.43
CA ALA A 25 -0.26 -7.11 8.89
C ALA A 25 1.02 -7.78 9.42
N ALA A 26 2.09 -7.80 8.62
CA ALA A 26 3.19 -8.74 8.84
C ALA A 26 4.60 -8.15 8.67
N CYS A 27 4.76 -6.85 8.45
CA CYS A 27 6.08 -6.25 8.23
C CYS A 27 6.79 -5.83 9.51
N GLY A 28 6.78 -6.68 10.55
CA GLY A 28 7.59 -6.46 11.76
C GLY A 28 7.36 -5.13 12.50
N GLY A 29 6.12 -4.62 12.51
CA GLY A 29 5.78 -3.34 13.14
C GLY A 29 5.86 -2.12 12.22
N VAL A 30 6.15 -2.31 10.92
CA VAL A 30 6.05 -1.23 9.93
C VAL A 30 4.58 -0.94 9.62
N GLU A 31 4.18 0.31 9.80
CA GLU A 31 2.81 0.77 9.55
C GLU A 31 2.41 0.63 8.08
N ASN A 32 1.13 0.35 7.86
CA ASN A 32 0.49 0.27 6.55
C ASN A 32 1.16 -0.73 5.61
N CYS A 33 1.75 -1.79 6.17
CA CYS A 33 2.48 -2.80 5.44
C CYS A 33 1.87 -4.18 5.67
N TRP A 34 1.66 -4.88 4.57
CA TRP A 34 0.84 -6.07 4.49
C TRP A 34 1.56 -7.14 3.69
N ARG A 35 1.44 -8.39 4.12
CA ARG A 35 1.93 -9.57 3.40
C ARG A 35 0.75 -10.33 2.84
N SER A 36 0.83 -10.72 1.58
CA SER A 36 -0.16 -11.58 0.94
C SER A 36 0.50 -12.85 0.39
N PRO A 37 -0.16 -14.03 0.50
CA PRO A 37 0.34 -15.29 -0.05
C PRO A 37 0.25 -15.35 -1.59
N VAL A 38 -0.24 -14.29 -2.24
CA VAL A 38 -0.32 -14.24 -3.71
C VAL A 38 1.08 -14.15 -4.29
N HIS A 39 1.53 -15.20 -4.97
CA HIS A 39 2.87 -15.26 -5.59
C HIS A 39 3.02 -14.43 -6.87
N ASN A 40 1.91 -14.06 -7.50
CA ASN A 40 1.93 -13.29 -8.75
C ASN A 40 1.57 -11.83 -8.47
N TRP A 41 2.60 -10.98 -8.35
CA TRP A 41 2.42 -9.55 -8.11
C TRP A 41 1.51 -8.89 -9.16
N ARG A 42 1.56 -9.31 -10.43
CA ARG A 42 0.68 -8.75 -11.49
C ARG A 42 -0.78 -9.07 -11.23
N ALA A 43 -1.08 -10.28 -10.74
CA ALA A 43 -2.44 -10.67 -10.40
C ALA A 43 -2.93 -9.91 -9.15
N ALA A 44 -2.06 -9.73 -8.16
CA ALA A 44 -2.34 -8.94 -6.98
C ALA A 44 -2.65 -7.47 -7.32
N VAL A 45 -1.79 -6.81 -8.09
CA VAL A 45 -1.99 -5.42 -8.53
C VAL A 45 -3.28 -5.28 -9.33
N ARG A 46 -3.58 -6.20 -10.25
CA ARG A 46 -4.85 -6.16 -11.01
C ARG A 46 -6.08 -6.28 -10.11
N SER A 47 -6.01 -7.09 -9.06
CA SER A 47 -7.10 -7.22 -8.09
C SER A 47 -7.28 -5.93 -7.30
N LEU A 48 -6.18 -5.40 -6.73
CA LEU A 48 -6.18 -4.11 -6.03
C LEU A 48 -6.68 -2.96 -6.92
N GLN A 49 -6.26 -2.94 -8.17
CA GLN A 49 -6.70 -1.95 -9.16
C GLN A 49 -8.21 -2.02 -9.40
N ALA A 50 -8.77 -3.21 -9.57
CA ALA A 50 -10.21 -3.37 -9.77
C ALA A 50 -11.01 -2.81 -8.57
N ASP A 51 -10.57 -3.13 -7.36
CA ASP A 51 -11.23 -2.68 -6.13
C ASP A 51 -11.07 -1.17 -5.92
N LEU A 52 -9.86 -0.62 -6.13
CA LEU A 52 -9.59 0.82 -6.05
C LEU A 52 -10.43 1.61 -7.07
N VAL A 53 -10.52 1.13 -8.31
CA VAL A 53 -11.35 1.77 -9.36
C VAL A 53 -12.83 1.72 -8.99
N ALA A 54 -13.32 0.60 -8.44
CA ALA A 54 -14.70 0.49 -7.96
C ALA A 54 -15.02 1.50 -6.83
N GLN A 55 -14.01 1.88 -6.04
CA GLN A 55 -14.11 2.91 -5.01
C GLN A 55 -13.85 4.35 -5.52
N GLY A 56 -13.62 4.53 -6.82
CA GLY A 56 -13.40 5.83 -7.47
C GLY A 56 -11.96 6.35 -7.39
N TYR A 57 -10.99 5.50 -7.05
CA TYR A 57 -9.57 5.81 -7.16
C TYR A 57 -9.04 5.54 -8.57
N GLN A 58 -7.96 6.20 -8.91
CA GLN A 58 -7.09 5.90 -10.04
C GLN A 58 -5.78 5.32 -9.52
N ILE A 59 -5.21 4.38 -10.26
CA ILE A 59 -3.91 3.78 -9.96
C ILE A 59 -3.06 3.81 -11.22
N GLU A 60 -1.84 4.33 -11.11
CA GLU A 60 -0.89 4.49 -12.22
C GLU A 60 0.47 3.96 -11.82
N GLU A 61 1.10 3.16 -12.68
CA GLU A 61 2.48 2.70 -12.46
C GLU A 61 3.45 3.85 -12.69
N ILE A 62 4.27 4.17 -11.69
CA ILE A 62 5.27 5.24 -11.78
C ILE A 62 6.70 4.70 -11.83
N SER A 63 6.92 3.50 -11.31
CA SER A 63 8.21 2.82 -11.37
C SER A 63 8.01 1.31 -11.32
N SER A 64 8.80 0.58 -12.10
CA SER A 64 8.87 -0.87 -12.06
C SER A 64 10.33 -1.29 -12.18
N GLU A 65 10.87 -1.80 -11.07
CA GLU A 65 12.20 -2.40 -10.99
C GLU A 65 12.09 -3.89 -10.67
N THR A 66 13.19 -4.63 -10.77
CA THR A 66 13.21 -6.08 -10.51
C THR A 66 12.74 -6.37 -9.10
N GLY A 67 11.55 -6.98 -8.98
CA GLY A 67 10.94 -7.35 -7.70
C GLY A 67 10.26 -6.22 -6.93
N VAL A 68 10.18 -5.00 -7.50
CA VAL A 68 9.54 -3.84 -6.86
C VAL A 68 8.72 -3.06 -7.88
N GLN A 69 7.45 -2.82 -7.58
CA GLN A 69 6.55 -2.02 -8.40
C GLN A 69 5.91 -0.92 -7.55
N ILE A 70 5.97 0.31 -8.04
CA ILE A 70 5.43 1.47 -7.34
C ILE A 70 4.31 2.06 -8.18
N TYR A 71 3.17 2.26 -7.54
CA TYR A 71 1.99 2.85 -8.13
C TYR A 71 1.59 4.12 -7.39
N ALA A 72 1.25 5.18 -8.11
CA ALA A 72 0.55 6.31 -7.54
C ALA A 72 -0.95 5.98 -7.46
N VAL A 73 -1.58 6.24 -6.32
CA VAL A 73 -3.01 6.08 -6.10
C VAL A 73 -3.62 7.44 -5.78
N THR A 74 -4.62 7.84 -6.57
CA THR A 74 -5.22 9.17 -6.49
C THR A 74 -6.74 9.09 -6.51
N LYS A 75 -7.40 10.05 -5.84
CA LYS A 75 -8.86 10.22 -5.89
C LYS A 75 -9.19 11.69 -5.70
N SER A 76 -10.17 12.19 -6.45
CA SER A 76 -10.55 13.60 -6.38
C SER A 76 -10.96 13.97 -4.95
N GLY A 77 -10.40 15.06 -4.42
CA GLY A 77 -10.67 15.53 -3.06
C GLY A 77 -9.94 14.77 -1.95
N GLN A 78 -9.08 13.81 -2.27
CA GLN A 78 -8.27 13.08 -1.29
C GLN A 78 -6.77 13.24 -1.57
N PRO A 79 -5.91 13.19 -0.53
CA PRO A 79 -4.47 13.19 -0.73
C PRO A 79 -4.02 11.95 -1.49
N ALA A 80 -3.14 12.15 -2.47
CA ALA A 80 -2.51 11.06 -3.20
C ALA A 80 -1.55 10.27 -2.28
N TYR A 81 -1.37 8.99 -2.61
CA TYR A 81 -0.39 8.13 -1.95
C TYR A 81 0.24 7.14 -2.91
N PHE A 82 1.20 6.37 -2.43
CA PHE A 82 1.94 5.39 -3.20
C PHE A 82 1.69 4.00 -2.65
N LEU A 83 1.36 3.06 -3.54
CA LEU A 83 1.32 1.64 -3.28
C LEU A 83 2.63 1.03 -3.78
N ASN A 84 3.42 0.52 -2.85
CA ASN A 84 4.70 -0.14 -3.14
C ASN A 84 4.49 -1.63 -3.02
N VAL A 85 4.63 -2.39 -4.11
CA VAL A 85 4.46 -3.84 -4.17
C VAL A 85 5.83 -4.49 -4.36
N ILE A 86 6.15 -5.44 -3.51
CA ILE A 86 7.48 -6.03 -3.40
C ILE A 86 7.31 -7.54 -3.46
N SER A 87 7.96 -8.17 -4.42
CA SER A 87 7.99 -9.63 -4.51
C SER A 87 8.92 -10.20 -3.44
N ILE A 88 8.44 -11.17 -2.67
CA ILE A 88 9.21 -11.85 -1.62
C ILE A 88 9.10 -13.37 -1.80
N ASP A 89 9.92 -14.11 -1.05
CA ASP A 89 9.70 -15.56 -0.95
C ASP A 89 8.36 -15.85 -0.25
N GLY A 90 7.58 -16.76 -0.84
CA GLY A 90 6.26 -17.09 -0.31
C GLY A 90 5.12 -16.10 -0.60
N GLY A 91 5.32 -15.06 -1.44
CA GLY A 91 4.22 -14.16 -1.83
C GLY A 91 4.66 -12.74 -2.21
N ILE A 92 3.90 -11.74 -1.74
CA ILE A 92 4.23 -10.33 -1.89
C ILE A 92 4.11 -9.59 -0.57
N LEU A 93 4.91 -8.53 -0.42
CA LEU A 93 4.65 -7.44 0.51
C LEU A 93 4.07 -6.26 -0.25
N TYR A 94 3.16 -5.53 0.37
CA TYR A 94 2.78 -4.23 -0.13
C TYR A 94 2.65 -3.21 1.00
N ARG A 95 3.04 -1.97 0.71
CA ARG A 95 3.03 -0.89 1.69
C ARG A 95 2.47 0.39 1.07
N MET A 96 1.60 1.06 1.81
CA MET A 96 1.10 2.39 1.44
C MET A 96 1.92 3.47 2.14
N THR A 97 2.35 4.48 1.36
CA THR A 97 3.21 5.57 1.83
C THR A 97 2.82 6.91 1.20
N THR A 98 3.14 8.03 1.86
CA THR A 98 2.93 9.38 1.31
C THR A 98 3.99 9.81 0.30
N THR A 99 5.13 9.12 0.29
CA THR A 99 6.23 9.27 -0.68
C THR A 99 6.58 7.91 -1.26
N PRO A 100 7.00 7.81 -2.53
CA PRO A 100 7.39 6.52 -3.11
C PRO A 100 8.60 5.96 -2.37
N LEU A 101 8.65 4.64 -2.17
CA LEU A 101 9.84 4.00 -1.62
C LEU A 101 11.01 4.12 -2.61
N THR A 102 12.20 4.33 -2.07
CA THR A 102 13.43 4.16 -2.84
C THR A 102 13.69 2.68 -3.08
N ALA A 103 14.47 2.36 -4.13
CA ALA A 103 14.91 1.00 -4.40
C ALA A 103 15.59 0.34 -3.18
N THR A 104 16.41 1.11 -2.46
CA THR A 104 17.10 0.65 -1.24
C THR A 104 16.13 0.26 -0.13
N GLU A 105 15.09 1.06 0.12
CA GLU A 105 14.08 0.75 1.13
C GLU A 105 13.25 -0.47 0.73
N ALA A 106 12.89 -0.57 -0.55
CA ALA A 106 12.13 -1.72 -1.05
C ALA A 106 12.94 -3.03 -0.96
N MET A 107 14.24 -3.00 -1.27
CA MET A 107 15.13 -4.15 -1.08
C MET A 107 15.26 -4.54 0.40
N ALA A 108 15.36 -3.56 1.31
CA ALA A 108 15.43 -3.83 2.75
C ALA A 108 14.17 -4.52 3.28
N MET A 109 13.03 -4.36 2.61
CA MET A 109 11.79 -5.07 2.96
C MET A 109 11.75 -6.51 2.46
N GLN A 110 12.52 -6.88 1.43
CA GLN A 110 12.50 -8.25 0.88
C GLN A 110 13.10 -9.30 1.82
N VAL A 111 13.84 -8.86 2.85
CA VAL A 111 14.51 -9.71 3.84
C VAL A 111 13.75 -9.80 5.17
N LEU A 112 12.53 -9.24 5.24
CA LEU A 112 11.62 -9.32 6.39
C LEU A 112 10.78 -10.59 6.36
#